data_AF-A0A0A9ZHF2-F1
#
_entry.id   AF-A0A0A9ZHF2-F1
#
_cell.length_a   1.000
_cell.length_b   1.000
_cell.length_c   1.000
_cell.angle_alpha   90.00
_cell.angle_beta   90.00
_cell.angle_gamma   90.00
#
_symmetry.space_group_name_H-M   'P 1'
#
loop_
_entity.id
_entity.type
_entity.pdbx_description
1 polymer ?
#
loop_
_entity_poly.entity_id
_entity_poly.type
_entity_poly.pdbx_seq_one_letter_code
_entity_poly.pdbx_strand_id
1 'polypeptide(L)'
;ICRDRRFSDSSTNVYSQAKKHYSNMTTYKRKQYFVSIKIKANNARDSAQFWEAINSYRRKPRSTIPIPIDTWMSFYRDVYPPRIECVATFYGVAHPVLDREITVEEILSSVGKLTAGKAPGSDRF
;
A
#
# COMPACT_ATOMS: atom_id res chain seq x y z
N ILE A 1 -4.03 -21.61 18.37
CA ILE A 1 -5.46 -21.24 18.21
C ILE A 1 -5.87 -20.45 19.44
N CYS A 2 -5.96 -19.12 19.34
CA CYS A 2 -6.29 -18.25 20.47
C CYS A 2 -7.75 -18.48 20.90
N ARG A 3 -7.96 -19.18 22.02
CA ARG A 3 -9.26 -19.33 22.69
C ARG A 3 -9.40 -18.23 23.72
N ASP A 4 -9.75 -17.03 23.26
CA ASP A 4 -10.16 -15.95 24.16
C ASP A 4 -11.55 -16.31 24.73
N ARG A 5 -11.63 -16.51 26.06
CA ARG A 5 -12.87 -16.92 26.77
C ARG A 5 -14.01 -15.89 26.67
N ARG A 6 -13.77 -14.72 26.08
CA ARG A 6 -14.77 -13.67 25.85
C ARG A 6 -15.76 -13.97 24.73
N PHE A 7 -15.46 -14.92 23.84
CA PHE A 7 -16.39 -15.36 22.80
C PHE A 7 -16.99 -16.70 23.19
N SER A 8 -18.23 -16.68 23.71
CA SER A 8 -18.95 -17.92 23.99
C SER A 8 -19.18 -18.73 22.70
N ASP A 9 -19.21 -20.05 22.79
CA ASP A 9 -19.48 -20.93 21.64
C ASP A 9 -20.84 -20.60 20.99
N SER A 10 -21.81 -20.16 21.81
CA SER A 10 -23.12 -19.68 21.35
C SER A 10 -23.01 -18.41 20.49
N SER A 11 -22.26 -17.40 20.95
CA SER A 11 -22.04 -16.14 20.21
C SER A 11 -21.32 -16.39 18.88
N THR A 12 -20.36 -17.31 18.86
CA THR A 12 -19.62 -17.68 17.65
C THR A 12 -20.51 -18.38 16.63
N ASN A 13 -21.43 -19.24 17.08
CA ASN A 13 -22.40 -19.91 16.22
C ASN A 13 -23.39 -18.90 15.62
N VAL A 14 -23.96 -18.00 16.44
CA VAL A 14 -24.87 -16.94 15.96
C VAL A 14 -24.20 -16.07 14.90
N TYR A 15 -22.97 -15.61 15.14
CA TYR A 15 -22.22 -14.83 14.15
C TYR A 15 -21.97 -15.62 12.86
N SER A 16 -21.58 -16.89 12.97
CA SER A 16 -21.33 -17.75 11.81
C SER A 16 -22.59 -17.95 10.96
N GLN A 17 -23.75 -18.14 11.61
CA GLN A 17 -25.04 -18.23 10.93
C GLN A 17 -25.41 -16.90 10.26
N ALA A 18 -25.28 -15.78 10.97
CA ALA A 18 -25.55 -14.45 10.42
C ALA A 18 -24.66 -14.14 9.21
N LYS A 19 -23.36 -14.49 9.28
CA LYS A 19 -22.41 -14.34 8.17
C LYS A 19 -22.80 -15.19 6.96
N LYS A 20 -23.17 -16.46 7.18
CA LYS A 20 -23.67 -17.35 6.11
C LYS A 20 -24.94 -16.77 5.48
N HIS A 21 -25.90 -16.35 6.31
CA HIS A 21 -27.15 -15.76 5.85
C HIS A 21 -26.90 -14.50 5.00
N TYR A 22 -26.05 -13.58 5.47
CA TYR A 22 -25.65 -12.40 4.73
C TYR A 22 -24.99 -12.73 3.38
N SER A 23 -24.08 -13.70 3.35
CA SER A 23 -23.42 -14.15 2.12
C SER A 23 -24.43 -14.72 1.12
N ASN A 24 -25.33 -15.58 1.60
CA ASN A 24 -26.39 -16.18 0.80
C ASN A 24 -27.34 -15.12 0.24
N MET A 25 -27.77 -14.17 1.08
CA MET A 25 -28.63 -13.08 0.69
C MET A 25 -27.98 -12.18 -0.37
N THR A 26 -26.70 -11.83 -0.18
CA THR A 26 -25.94 -11.02 -1.14
C THR A 26 -25.81 -11.74 -2.48
N THR A 27 -25.50 -13.03 -2.46
CA THR A 27 -25.40 -13.86 -3.66
C THR A 27 -26.74 -13.97 -4.38
N TYR A 28 -27.82 -14.24 -3.64
CA TYR A 28 -29.18 -14.31 -4.16
C TYR A 28 -29.61 -12.98 -4.80
N LYS A 29 -29.43 -11.85 -4.11
CA LYS A 29 -29.80 -10.52 -4.62
C LYS A 29 -29.00 -10.15 -5.86
N ARG A 30 -27.69 -10.46 -5.91
CA ARG A 30 -26.87 -10.29 -7.12
C ARG A 30 -27.42 -11.10 -8.28
N LYS A 31 -27.72 -12.38 -8.07
CA LYS A 31 -28.31 -13.24 -9.12
C LYS A 31 -29.65 -12.68 -9.62
N GLN A 32 -30.54 -12.30 -8.71
CA GLN A 32 -31.84 -11.70 -9.05
C GLN A 32 -31.69 -10.42 -9.86
N TYR A 33 -30.73 -9.56 -9.49
CA TYR A 33 -30.44 -8.33 -10.22
C TYR A 33 -30.06 -8.62 -11.68
N PHE A 34 -29.12 -9.54 -11.93
CA PHE A 34 -28.73 -9.91 -13.30
C PHE A 34 -29.87 -10.55 -14.09
N VAL A 35 -30.68 -11.40 -13.46
CA VAL A 35 -31.89 -11.96 -14.08
C VAL A 35 -32.85 -10.84 -14.49
N SER A 36 -33.06 -9.84 -13.63
CA SER A 36 -33.95 -8.72 -13.93
C SER A 36 -33.47 -7.89 -15.13
N ILE A 37 -32.15 -7.67 -15.27
CA ILE A 37 -31.57 -6.98 -16.43
C ILE A 37 -31.78 -7.81 -17.70
N LYS A 38 -31.52 -9.13 -17.62
CA LYS A 38 -31.72 -10.03 -18.77
C LYS A 38 -33.18 -10.02 -19.24
N ILE A 39 -34.14 -10.07 -18.31
CA ILE A 39 -35.57 -10.00 -18.61
C ILE A 39 -35.92 -8.66 -19.26
N LYS A 40 -35.44 -7.54 -18.70
CA LYS A 40 -35.68 -6.20 -19.26
C LYS A 40 -35.13 -6.04 -20.68
N ALA A 41 -33.91 -6.51 -20.91
CA ALA A 41 -33.28 -6.45 -22.23
C ALA A 41 -34.00 -7.36 -23.24
N ASN A 42 -34.43 -8.56 -22.83
CA ASN A 42 -35.14 -9.50 -23.70
C ASN A 42 -36.56 -9.03 -24.07
N ASN A 43 -37.20 -8.26 -23.17
CA ASN A 43 -38.56 -7.74 -23.37
C ASN A 43 -38.58 -6.33 -23.98
N ALA A 44 -37.42 -5.75 -24.32
CA ALA A 44 -37.33 -4.43 -24.93
C ALA A 44 -37.97 -4.44 -26.33
N ARG A 45 -38.90 -3.52 -26.57
CA ARG A 45 -39.63 -3.42 -27.86
C ARG A 45 -39.00 -2.45 -28.84
N ASP A 46 -38.15 -1.56 -28.34
CA ASP A 46 -37.47 -0.52 -29.10
C ASP A 46 -36.04 -0.33 -28.60
N SER A 47 -35.24 0.39 -29.37
CA SER A 47 -33.84 0.65 -29.04
C SER A 47 -33.70 1.47 -27.75
N ALA A 48 -34.66 2.34 -27.42
CA ALA A 48 -34.59 3.17 -26.22
C ALA A 48 -34.72 2.33 -24.95
N GLN A 49 -35.69 1.42 -24.89
CA GLN A 49 -35.91 0.48 -23.79
C GLN A 49 -34.72 -0.47 -23.61
N PHE A 50 -34.13 -0.92 -24.72
CA PHE A 50 -32.92 -1.74 -24.68
C PHE A 50 -31.77 -0.98 -24.01
N TRP A 51 -31.49 0.24 -24.47
CA TRP A 51 -30.42 1.06 -23.90
C TRP A 51 -30.71 1.49 -22.46
N GLU A 52 -31.96 1.72 -22.08
CA GLU A 52 -32.34 1.99 -20.68
C GLU A 52 -32.00 0.79 -19.77
N ALA A 53 -32.35 -0.43 -20.19
CA ALA A 53 -32.02 -1.65 -19.48
C ALA A 53 -30.50 -1.82 -19.31
N ILE A 54 -29.72 -1.58 -20.37
CA ILE A 54 -28.25 -1.67 -20.35
C ILE A 54 -27.63 -0.54 -19.52
N ASN A 55 -28.13 0.69 -19.61
CA ASN A 55 -27.62 1.83 -18.85
C ASN A 55 -27.86 1.69 -17.35
N SER A 56 -28.94 0.99 -16.95
CA SER A 56 -29.15 0.64 -15.54
C SER A 56 -28.09 -0.31 -14.99
N TYR A 57 -27.52 -1.17 -15.84
CA TYR A 57 -26.41 -2.06 -15.49
C TYR A 57 -25.06 -1.36 -15.50
N ARG A 58 -24.85 -0.45 -16.46
CA ARG A 58 -23.62 0.32 -16.58
C ARG A 58 -23.35 1.02 -15.25
N ARG A 59 -22.14 0.82 -14.70
CA ARG A 59 -21.71 1.46 -13.45
C ARG A 59 -22.05 2.94 -13.53
N LYS A 60 -22.92 3.41 -12.63
CA LYS A 60 -23.05 4.85 -12.39
C LYS A 60 -21.65 5.39 -12.13
N PRO A 61 -21.29 6.57 -12.64
CA PRO A 61 -20.06 7.23 -12.18
C PRO A 61 -20.05 7.17 -10.66
N ARG A 62 -18.91 6.79 -10.07
CA ARG A 62 -18.76 6.70 -8.60
C ARG A 62 -19.44 7.94 -8.02
N SER A 63 -20.36 7.73 -7.08
CA SER A 63 -21.05 8.84 -6.44
C SER A 63 -20.00 9.87 -6.05
N THR A 64 -20.27 11.13 -6.35
CA THR A 64 -19.47 12.25 -5.85
C THR A 64 -19.19 11.97 -4.38
N ILE A 65 -17.91 11.83 -4.03
CA ILE A 65 -17.51 11.57 -2.64
C ILE A 65 -18.16 12.70 -1.83
N PRO A 66 -19.02 12.40 -0.84
CA PRO A 66 -19.82 13.43 -0.17
C PRO A 66 -18.95 14.35 0.70
N ILE A 67 -17.69 14.01 0.86
CA ILE A 67 -16.71 14.74 1.66
C ILE A 67 -15.94 15.66 0.70
N PRO A 68 -16.09 16.99 0.87
CA PRO A 68 -15.28 17.96 0.13
C PRO A 68 -13.79 17.74 0.36
N ILE A 69 -12.98 18.10 -0.63
CA ILE A 69 -11.52 17.95 -0.54
C ILE A 69 -10.95 18.73 0.65
N ASP A 70 -11.51 19.89 0.99
CA ASP A 70 -11.06 20.73 2.11
C ASP A 70 -11.24 20.03 3.47
N THR A 71 -12.27 19.19 3.59
CA THR A 71 -12.50 18.38 4.78
C THR A 71 -11.43 17.31 4.93
N TRP A 72 -11.02 16.68 3.82
CA TRP A 72 -9.89 15.75 3.82
C TRP A 72 -8.59 16.44 4.19
N MET A 73 -8.31 17.61 3.60
CA MET A 73 -7.10 18.37 3.90
C MET A 73 -7.02 18.75 5.38
N SER A 74 -8.14 19.19 5.95
CA SER A 74 -8.21 19.54 7.38
C SER A 74 -8.00 18.31 8.27
N PHE A 75 -8.66 17.20 7.98
CA PHE A 75 -8.44 15.94 8.69
C PHE A 75 -6.97 15.51 8.68
N TYR A 76 -6.33 15.54 7.51
CA TYR A 76 -4.93 15.13 7.41
C TYR A 76 -3.96 16.09 8.11
N ARG A 77 -4.23 17.39 8.10
CA ARG A 77 -3.45 18.37 8.86
C ARG A 77 -3.55 18.14 10.37
N ASP A 78 -4.72 17.74 10.86
CA ASP A 78 -4.95 17.52 12.29
C ASP A 78 -4.36 16.18 12.77
N VAL A 79 -4.41 15.14 11.93
CA VAL A 79 -3.85 13.81 12.23
C VAL A 79 -2.33 13.79 12.08
N TYR A 80 -1.79 14.53 11.11
CA TYR A 80 -0.36 14.60 10.83
C TYR A 80 0.13 16.02 11.11
N PRO A 81 0.59 16.30 12.34
CA PRO A 81 1.17 17.60 12.64
C PRO A 81 2.35 17.89 11.69
N PRO A 82 2.63 19.17 11.38
CA PRO A 82 3.74 19.54 10.53
C PRO A 82 5.03 18.86 11.00
N ARG A 83 5.83 18.37 10.05
CA ARG A 83 7.14 17.79 10.37
C ARG A 83 7.95 18.84 11.11
N ILE A 84 8.32 18.55 12.35
CA ILE A 84 9.27 19.37 13.09
C ILE A 84 10.61 19.16 12.40
N GLU A 85 11.18 20.22 11.83
CA GLU A 85 12.55 20.21 11.34
C GLU A 85 13.47 20.01 12.56
N CYS A 86 13.91 18.78 12.75
CA CYS A 86 14.87 18.47 13.77
C CYS A 86 16.24 18.96 13.29
N VAL A 87 16.65 20.14 13.75
CA VAL A 87 18.01 20.67 13.56
C VAL A 87 18.98 19.96 14.52
N ALA A 88 18.89 18.63 14.61
CA ALA A 88 19.86 17.83 15.31
C ALA A 88 21.09 17.69 14.42
N THR A 89 22.10 18.52 14.68
CA THR A 89 23.46 18.28 14.20
C THR A 89 24.03 17.15 15.04
N PHE A 90 24.04 15.94 14.50
CA PHE A 90 24.78 14.84 15.10
C PHE A 90 26.26 15.06 14.81
N TYR A 91 27.09 14.99 15.86
CA TYR A 91 28.53 14.86 15.66
C TYR A 91 28.76 13.58 14.85
N GLY A 92 29.40 13.70 13.68
CA GLY A 92 29.72 12.53 12.86
C GLY A 92 30.56 11.53 13.67
N VAL A 93 30.39 10.24 13.40
CA VAL A 93 31.18 9.14 13.99
C VAL A 93 32.60 9.09 13.38
N ALA A 94 33.06 10.21 12.82
CA ALA A 94 34.36 10.29 12.18
C ALA A 94 35.44 10.23 13.26
N HIS A 95 36.22 9.17 13.23
CA HIS A 95 37.38 9.02 14.06
C HIS A 95 38.48 9.96 13.55
N PRO A 96 38.96 10.91 14.38
CA PRO A 96 39.78 12.05 13.93
C PRO A 96 41.10 11.65 13.26
N VAL A 97 41.55 10.42 13.48
CA VAL A 97 42.79 9.88 12.89
C VAL A 97 42.55 8.89 11.75
N LEU A 98 41.42 8.17 11.77
CA LEU A 98 41.18 7.09 10.79
C LEU A 98 40.40 7.59 9.58
N ASP A 99 39.57 8.61 9.78
CA ASP A 99 38.76 9.22 8.73
C ASP A 99 39.39 10.53 8.19
N ARG A 100 40.65 10.80 8.54
CA ARG A 100 41.42 11.91 7.96
C ARG A 100 41.85 11.56 6.54
N GLU A 101 42.03 12.57 5.70
CA GLU A 101 42.57 12.39 4.35
C GLU A 101 43.96 11.73 4.39
N ILE A 102 44.21 10.79 3.47
CA ILE A 102 45.49 10.11 3.35
C ILE A 102 46.55 11.10 2.90
N THR A 103 47.62 11.21 3.68
CA THR A 103 48.73 12.14 3.41
C THR A 103 49.76 11.55 2.44
N VAL A 104 50.49 12.40 1.74
CA VAL A 104 51.54 11.97 0.80
C VAL A 104 52.68 11.26 1.55
N GLU A 105 52.99 11.69 2.76
CA GLU A 105 54.01 11.10 3.63
C GLU A 105 53.65 9.66 4.02
N GLU A 106 52.38 9.39 4.30
CA GLU A 106 51.89 8.03 4.58
C GLU A 106 52.01 7.12 3.36
N ILE A 107 51.73 7.65 2.16
CA ILE A 107 51.91 6.91 0.91
C ILE A 107 53.40 6.56 0.73
N LEU A 108 54.29 7.55 0.86
CA LEU A 108 55.73 7.34 0.69
C LEU A 108 56.30 6.37 1.74
N SER A 109 55.88 6.50 3.00
CA SER A 109 56.26 5.59 4.08
C SER A 109 55.78 4.16 3.80
N SER A 110 54.57 4.01 3.27
CA SER A 110 54.01 2.70 2.93
C SER A 110 54.73 2.07 1.74
N VAL A 111 55.02 2.86 0.70
CA VAL A 111 55.78 2.42 -0.49
C VAL A 111 57.19 1.99 -0.09
N GLY A 112 57.87 2.74 0.78
CA GLY A 112 59.21 2.39 1.27
C GLY A 112 59.26 1.10 2.11
N LYS A 113 58.13 0.67 2.68
CA LYS A 113 57.98 -0.58 3.43
C LYS A 113 57.62 -1.77 2.54
N LEU A 114 57.36 -1.56 1.25
CA LEU A 114 57.11 -2.65 0.32
C LEU A 114 58.40 -3.45 0.09
N THR A 115 58.35 -4.75 0.35
CA THR A 115 59.45 -5.67 0.06
C THR A 115 59.70 -5.76 -1.45
N ALA A 116 60.93 -5.52 -1.89
CA ALA A 116 61.34 -5.74 -3.28
C ALA A 116 61.04 -7.18 -3.71
N GLY A 117 60.41 -7.36 -4.88
CA GLY A 117 60.10 -8.68 -5.44
C GLY A 117 58.62 -9.08 -5.42
N LYS A 118 57.70 -8.24 -4.93
CA LYS A 118 56.27 -8.41 -5.28
C LYS A 118 56.06 -7.86 -6.69
N ALA A 119 55.93 -8.77 -7.67
CA ALA A 119 55.62 -8.39 -9.03
C ALA A 119 54.29 -7.60 -9.05
N PRO A 120 54.21 -6.45 -9.76
CA PRO A 120 52.91 -5.96 -10.19
C PRO A 120 52.30 -7.06 -11.05
N GLY A 121 51.26 -7.72 -10.55
CA GLY A 121 50.55 -8.73 -11.33
C GLY A 121 50.15 -8.11 -12.68
N SER A 122 50.24 -8.89 -13.75
CA SER A 122 49.88 -8.40 -15.08
C SER A 122 48.43 -7.91 -15.09
N ASP A 123 48.23 -6.61 -15.33
CA ASP A 123 46.91 -6.08 -15.71
C ASP A 123 46.58 -6.65 -17.09
N ARG A 124 45.89 -7.78 -17.09
CA ARG A 124 45.18 -8.26 -18.28
C ARG A 124 43.70 -8.00 -18.05
N PHE A 125 43.24 -6.87 -18.57
CA PHE A 125 41.84 -6.68 -18.99
C PHE A 125 41.58 -7.45 -20.27
#